data_AF-A0A7H8SJ51-F1
#
_entry.id   AF-A0A7H8SJ51-F1
#
_cell.length_a   1.000
_cell.length_b   1.000
_cell.length_c   1.000
_cell.angle_alpha   90.00
_cell.angle_beta   90.00
_cell.angle_gamma   90.00
#
_symmetry.space_group_name_H-M   'P 1'
#
loop_
_entity.id
_entity.type
_entity.pdbx_description
1 polymer ?
#
loop_
_entity_poly.entity_id
_entity_poly.type
_entity_poly.pdbx_seq_one_letter_code
_entity_poly.pdbx_strand_id
1 'polypeptide(L)'
;MNKLLQASLVATLMSAGSTALHAGYNWGNCTSVGCEKDIPIKLEIPKKCEVLGGTAITLNKNGGTQSSTYTVRSNTHYTLNIQTANTSTSASTYVKHEDDGSVRVPTTIVTNKTGGGVIPFGNSNHNGLADDVYSVSVTNAAVSAFQRAGTYNDTYKIKVYY
;
A
#
# COMPACT_ATOMS: atom_id res chain seq x y z
N MET A 1 -9.90 26.99 54.41
CA MET A 1 -11.13 26.25 54.08
C MET A 1 -12.04 27.16 53.30
N ASN A 2 -12.32 26.88 52.03
CA ASN A 2 -13.52 27.37 51.36
C ASN A 2 -14.02 26.30 50.39
N LYS A 3 -15.31 26.04 50.51
CA LYS A 3 -16.04 24.89 50.01
C LYS A 3 -16.73 25.22 48.68
N LEU A 4 -17.11 24.12 48.00
CA LEU A 4 -18.23 23.95 47.07
C LEU A 4 -17.94 24.08 45.57
N LEU A 5 -17.80 22.90 44.98
CA LEU A 5 -18.35 22.58 43.66
C LEU A 5 -19.82 23.02 43.55
N GLN A 6 -20.18 23.59 42.40
CA GLN A 6 -21.49 23.38 41.80
C GLN A 6 -21.30 23.08 40.31
N ALA A 7 -21.80 21.91 39.91
CA ALA A 7 -22.06 21.55 38.53
C ALA A 7 -23.53 21.90 38.21
N SER A 8 -23.76 22.55 37.07
CA SER A 8 -25.07 22.59 36.38
C SER A 8 -24.76 22.79 34.89
N LEU A 9 -25.02 21.78 34.07
CA LEU A 9 -26.26 21.48 33.35
C LEU A 9 -26.22 22.08 31.94
N VAL A 10 -26.35 21.17 30.98
CA VAL A 10 -26.21 21.31 29.53
C VAL A 10 -27.24 22.27 28.94
N ALA A 11 -26.81 23.12 28.00
CA ALA A 11 -27.68 23.67 26.96
C ALA A 11 -26.99 23.50 25.60
N THR A 12 -27.35 22.44 24.89
CA THR A 12 -27.03 22.22 23.49
C THR A 12 -27.76 23.28 22.68
N LEU A 13 -27.05 24.33 22.26
CA LEU A 13 -27.51 25.21 21.19
C LEU A 13 -26.67 24.91 19.96
N MET A 14 -27.24 24.10 19.07
CA MET A 14 -26.82 24.11 17.67
C MET A 14 -27.12 25.50 17.12
N SER A 15 -26.10 26.36 17.09
CA SER A 15 -26.04 27.42 16.11
C SER A 15 -24.92 27.06 15.15
N ALA A 16 -25.29 26.88 13.89
CA ALA A 16 -24.38 26.99 12.77
C ALA A 16 -23.83 28.41 12.77
N GLY A 17 -22.84 28.66 13.62
CA GLY A 17 -22.09 29.89 13.66
C GLY A 17 -21.03 29.80 12.59
N SER A 18 -21.32 30.36 11.41
CA SER A 18 -20.28 30.88 10.54
C SER A 18 -19.22 31.53 11.42
N THR A 19 -18.01 30.99 11.42
CA THR A 19 -16.86 31.71 11.98
C THR A 19 -16.66 32.93 11.11
N ALA A 20 -17.41 33.98 11.41
CA ALA A 20 -17.12 35.32 10.97
C ALA A 20 -15.75 35.64 11.54
N LEU A 21 -14.71 35.41 10.74
CA LEU A 21 -13.41 36.00 10.94
C LEU A 21 -13.66 37.51 10.99
N HIS A 22 -13.75 38.05 12.20
CA HIS A 22 -13.68 39.48 12.43
C HIS A 22 -12.27 39.93 12.02
N ALA A 23 -12.09 40.14 10.71
CA ALA A 23 -11.00 40.94 10.20
C ALA A 23 -11.28 42.37 10.65
N GLY A 24 -10.66 42.78 11.76
CA GLY A 24 -10.52 44.20 12.06
C GLY A 24 -9.87 44.86 10.87
N TYR A 25 -10.62 45.68 10.14
CA TYR A 25 -10.08 46.44 9.02
C TYR A 25 -9.16 47.51 9.60
N ASN A 26 -7.84 47.30 9.48
CA ASN A 26 -6.85 48.32 9.80
C ASN A 26 -6.79 49.30 8.61
N TRP A 27 -7.62 50.33 8.66
CA TRP A 27 -7.63 51.44 7.71
C TRP A 27 -6.42 52.38 7.82
N GLY A 28 -5.50 52.13 8.76
CA GLY A 28 -4.42 53.05 9.12
C GLY A 28 -3.20 53.09 8.19
N ASN A 29 -3.10 52.20 7.19
CA ASN A 29 -1.88 52.04 6.38
C ASN A 29 -2.03 52.46 4.91
N CYS A 30 -3.16 53.07 4.53
CA CYS A 30 -3.38 53.47 3.13
C CYS A 30 -2.75 54.85 2.88
N THR A 31 -1.71 54.90 2.04
CA THR A 31 -1.10 56.15 1.57
C THR A 31 -1.84 56.68 0.34
N SER A 32 -1.41 57.81 -0.24
CA SER A 32 -2.04 58.43 -1.42
C SER A 32 -2.10 57.55 -2.68
N VAL A 33 -1.51 56.35 -2.64
CA VAL A 33 -1.44 55.36 -3.72
C VAL A 33 -2.46 54.21 -3.57
N GLY A 34 -3.16 54.10 -2.41
CA GLY A 34 -4.22 53.10 -2.16
C GLY A 34 -3.87 52.05 -1.08
N CYS A 35 -4.78 51.10 -0.84
CA CYS A 35 -4.58 49.96 0.06
C CYS A 35 -4.40 48.66 -0.74
N GLU A 36 -3.43 47.83 -0.38
CA GLU A 36 -3.20 46.50 -0.97
C GLU A 36 -3.34 45.41 0.10
N LYS A 37 -3.85 44.23 -0.30
CA LYS A 37 -3.96 43.06 0.57
C LYS A 37 -3.78 41.79 -0.25
N ASP A 38 -2.80 40.98 0.14
CA ASP A 38 -2.62 39.64 -0.41
C ASP A 38 -3.52 38.63 0.30
N ILE A 39 -4.09 37.69 -0.47
CA ILE A 39 -4.83 36.54 0.03
C ILE A 39 -4.09 35.28 -0.42
N PRO A 40 -3.47 34.51 0.50
CA PRO A 40 -2.78 33.29 0.12
C PRO A 40 -3.79 32.20 -0.28
N ILE A 41 -3.50 31.49 -1.37
CA ILE A 41 -4.24 30.30 -1.82
C ILE A 41 -3.33 29.08 -1.63
N LYS A 42 -3.81 28.05 -0.91
CA LYS A 42 -3.07 26.81 -0.63
C LYS A 42 -3.93 25.57 -0.99
N LEU A 43 -3.29 24.57 -1.62
CA LEU A 43 -3.82 23.23 -1.81
C LEU A 43 -2.86 22.21 -1.19
N GLU A 44 -3.38 21.25 -0.45
CA GLU A 44 -2.61 20.12 0.09
C GLU A 44 -3.11 18.81 -0.54
N ILE A 45 -2.20 18.04 -1.10
CA ILE A 45 -2.50 16.75 -1.75
C ILE A 45 -1.96 15.63 -0.85
N PRO A 46 -2.82 14.78 -0.25
CA PRO A 46 -2.36 13.68 0.58
C PRO A 46 -1.71 12.58 -0.25
N LYS A 47 -0.80 11.82 0.39
CA LYS A 47 -0.22 10.59 -0.19
C LYS A 47 -1.31 9.54 -0.46
N LYS A 48 -1.25 8.89 -1.61
CA LYS A 48 -2.15 7.82 -2.06
C LYS A 48 -1.38 6.71 -2.78
N CYS A 49 -1.84 5.47 -2.60
CA CYS A 49 -1.31 4.29 -3.26
C CYS A 49 -2.39 3.23 -3.35
N GLU A 50 -2.40 2.54 -4.48
CA GLU A 50 -3.30 1.43 -4.77
C GLU A 50 -2.49 0.30 -5.39
N VAL A 51 -2.83 -0.94 -5.05
CA VAL A 51 -2.35 -2.14 -5.73
C VAL A 51 -3.53 -2.73 -6.48
N LEU A 52 -3.41 -2.80 -7.81
CA LEU A 52 -4.47 -3.20 -8.73
C LEU A 52 -4.07 -4.47 -9.49
N GLY A 53 -5.06 -5.28 -9.86
CA GLY A 53 -4.82 -6.53 -10.58
C GLY A 53 -4.25 -7.64 -9.70
N GLY A 54 -3.50 -8.56 -10.31
CA GLY A 54 -3.01 -9.78 -9.67
C GLY A 54 -4.12 -10.84 -9.59
N THR A 55 -4.09 -11.80 -10.52
CA THR A 55 -4.90 -13.02 -10.42
C THR A 55 -4.13 -14.11 -9.65
N ALA A 56 -4.86 -15.08 -9.11
CA ALA A 56 -4.27 -16.29 -8.54
C ALA A 56 -3.39 -17.00 -9.59
N ILE A 57 -2.25 -17.53 -9.14
CA ILE A 57 -1.33 -18.32 -9.98
C ILE A 57 -1.58 -19.79 -9.67
N THR A 58 -2.14 -20.52 -10.63
CA THR A 58 -2.35 -21.97 -10.52
C THR A 58 -1.15 -22.71 -11.12
N LEU A 59 -0.42 -23.46 -10.28
CA LEU A 59 0.74 -24.24 -10.71
C LEU A 59 0.33 -25.48 -11.51
N ASN A 60 1.22 -25.94 -12.39
CA ASN A 60 1.01 -27.15 -13.19
C ASN A 60 1.77 -28.33 -12.57
N LYS A 61 1.10 -29.46 -12.36
CA LYS A 61 1.73 -30.68 -11.84
C LYS A 61 2.84 -31.22 -12.75
N ASN A 62 2.81 -30.91 -14.05
CA ASN A 62 3.85 -31.30 -15.00
C ASN A 62 5.04 -30.32 -14.99
N GLY A 63 5.02 -29.33 -14.11
CA GLY A 63 6.05 -28.29 -14.01
C GLY A 63 5.87 -27.14 -15.00
N GLY A 64 6.85 -26.23 -14.99
CA GLY A 64 6.90 -25.04 -15.84
C GLY A 64 6.64 -23.75 -15.09
N THR A 65 6.59 -22.65 -15.83
CA THR A 65 6.42 -21.30 -15.29
C THR A 65 4.99 -20.81 -15.53
N GLN A 66 4.37 -20.28 -14.48
CA GLN A 66 3.05 -19.64 -14.51
C GLN A 66 3.20 -18.21 -14.02
N SER A 67 2.40 -17.28 -14.54
CA SER A 67 2.60 -15.86 -14.27
C SER A 67 1.30 -15.10 -14.02
N SER A 68 1.42 -14.00 -13.28
CA SER A 68 0.37 -13.02 -13.05
C SER A 68 0.96 -11.61 -13.07
N THR A 69 0.13 -10.60 -13.34
CA THR A 69 0.56 -9.20 -13.44
C THR A 69 -0.26 -8.34 -12.48
N TYR A 70 0.39 -7.40 -11.80
CA TYR A 70 -0.25 -6.39 -10.95
C TYR A 70 0.36 -5.01 -11.20
N THR A 71 -0.35 -3.96 -10.79
CA THR A 71 0.09 -2.56 -10.90
C THR A 71 0.12 -1.92 -9.52
N VAL A 72 1.16 -1.17 -9.21
CA VAL A 72 1.20 -0.25 -8.08
C VAL A 72 1.08 1.16 -8.62
N ARG A 73 0.03 1.87 -8.20
CA ARG A 73 -0.21 3.27 -8.56
C ARG A 73 0.02 4.13 -7.33
N SER A 74 0.96 5.06 -7.34
CA SER A 74 1.18 5.98 -6.22
C SER A 74 1.53 7.39 -6.68
N ASN A 75 1.06 8.40 -5.93
CA ASN A 75 1.40 9.82 -6.14
C ASN A 75 2.63 10.29 -5.34
N THR A 76 3.42 9.36 -4.80
CA THR A 76 4.63 9.63 -4.02
C THR A 76 5.63 8.49 -4.23
N HIS A 77 6.90 8.73 -3.88
CA HIS A 77 7.88 7.65 -3.79
C HIS A 77 7.45 6.63 -2.72
N TYR A 78 7.74 5.35 -2.94
CA TYR A 78 7.32 4.27 -2.06
C TYR A 78 8.37 3.17 -1.93
N THR A 79 8.25 2.39 -0.85
CA THR A 79 8.97 1.13 -0.66
C THR A 79 8.03 -0.03 -0.94
N LEU A 80 8.42 -0.92 -1.84
CA LEU A 80 7.75 -2.18 -2.11
C LEU A 80 8.42 -3.29 -1.30
N ASN A 81 7.64 -4.02 -0.50
CA ASN A 81 8.08 -5.23 0.16
C ASN A 81 7.38 -6.45 -0.43
N ILE A 82 8.20 -7.34 -1.00
CA ILE A 82 7.75 -8.62 -1.55
C ILE A 82 8.17 -9.74 -0.61
N GLN A 83 7.21 -10.60 -0.28
CA GLN A 83 7.45 -11.79 0.54
C GLN A 83 6.46 -12.90 0.19
N THR A 84 6.72 -14.13 0.65
CA THR A 84 5.70 -15.20 0.68
C THR A 84 5.31 -15.58 2.10
N ALA A 85 4.16 -16.25 2.26
CA ALA A 85 3.75 -16.78 3.55
C ALA A 85 4.68 -17.90 4.04
N ASN A 86 5.27 -18.68 3.14
CA ASN A 86 6.07 -19.85 3.49
C ASN A 86 7.57 -19.58 3.69
N THR A 87 8.15 -18.55 3.06
CA THR A 87 9.59 -18.26 3.16
C THR A 87 9.95 -16.81 3.44
N SER A 88 8.97 -15.94 3.69
CA SER A 88 9.21 -14.51 3.89
C SER A 88 9.95 -13.93 2.67
N THR A 89 11.19 -13.47 2.81
CA THR A 89 11.93 -12.71 1.78
C THR A 89 12.86 -13.56 0.92
N SER A 90 12.51 -14.82 0.62
CA SER A 90 13.30 -15.69 -0.28
C SER A 90 12.56 -16.00 -1.58
N ALA A 91 13.27 -15.84 -2.70
CA ALA A 91 12.80 -16.23 -4.04
C ALA A 91 12.73 -17.75 -4.23
N SER A 92 13.59 -18.51 -3.54
CA SER A 92 13.48 -19.96 -3.42
C SER A 92 12.47 -20.27 -2.32
N THR A 93 11.29 -20.72 -2.73
CA THR A 93 10.14 -20.93 -1.86
C THR A 93 9.52 -22.30 -2.10
N TYR A 94 8.32 -22.52 -1.60
CA TYR A 94 7.59 -23.78 -1.75
C TYR A 94 6.10 -23.58 -1.42
N VAL A 95 5.26 -24.39 -2.05
CA VAL A 95 3.87 -24.56 -1.64
C VAL A 95 3.77 -25.71 -0.63
N LYS A 96 2.94 -25.56 0.41
CA LYS A 96 2.73 -26.56 1.48
C LYS A 96 1.41 -27.27 1.29
N HIS A 97 1.38 -28.58 1.54
CA HIS A 97 0.13 -29.34 1.59
C HIS A 97 -0.77 -28.77 2.69
N GLU A 98 -2.08 -28.60 2.43
CA GLU A 98 -3.02 -27.99 3.37
C GLU A 98 -3.06 -28.71 4.73
N ASP A 99 -3.10 -30.05 4.70
CA ASP A 99 -3.20 -30.86 5.92
C ASP A 99 -1.85 -31.20 6.58
N ASP A 100 -0.71 -30.88 5.94
CA ASP A 100 0.61 -31.31 6.42
C ASP A 100 1.74 -30.39 5.93
N GLY A 101 2.19 -29.49 6.82
CA GLY A 101 3.24 -28.52 6.52
C GLY A 101 4.64 -29.11 6.31
N SER A 102 4.84 -30.41 6.53
CA SER A 102 6.10 -31.11 6.21
C SER A 102 6.15 -31.52 4.73
N VAL A 103 5.01 -31.73 4.09
CA VAL A 103 4.90 -32.12 2.68
C VAL A 103 4.83 -30.86 1.80
N ARG A 104 5.79 -30.73 0.89
CA ARG A 104 6.05 -29.48 0.15
C ARG A 104 6.42 -29.75 -1.30
N VAL A 105 6.08 -28.81 -2.17
CA VAL A 105 6.59 -28.75 -3.54
C VAL A 105 7.43 -27.48 -3.69
N PRO A 106 8.74 -27.58 -3.96
CA PRO A 106 9.61 -26.43 -4.17
C PRO A 106 9.16 -25.57 -5.35
N THR A 107 9.29 -24.25 -5.18
CA THR A 107 8.99 -23.28 -6.23
C THR A 107 10.04 -22.17 -6.25
N THR A 108 10.17 -21.51 -7.40
CA THR A 108 11.00 -20.30 -7.54
C THR A 108 10.14 -19.17 -8.06
N ILE A 109 10.21 -18.02 -7.39
CA ILE A 109 9.44 -16.83 -7.77
C ILE A 109 10.37 -15.74 -8.25
N VAL A 110 10.05 -15.15 -9.41
CA VAL A 110 10.72 -13.97 -9.95
C VAL A 110 9.68 -12.88 -10.17
N THR A 111 9.95 -11.67 -9.70
CA THR A 111 9.14 -10.49 -9.98
C THR A 111 9.94 -9.52 -10.83
N ASN A 112 9.37 -9.04 -11.93
CA ASN A 112 10.00 -8.02 -12.78
C ASN A 112 9.13 -6.78 -12.85
N LYS A 113 9.76 -5.60 -12.90
CA LYS A 113 9.09 -4.34 -13.24
C LYS A 113 9.23 -4.06 -14.73
N THR A 114 8.14 -3.71 -15.39
CA THR A 114 8.13 -3.33 -16.80
C THR A 114 9.03 -2.12 -17.04
N GLY A 115 9.93 -2.20 -18.03
CA GLY A 115 10.91 -1.14 -18.31
C GLY A 115 12.02 -0.99 -17.26
N GLY A 116 12.08 -1.88 -16.27
CA GLY A 116 13.11 -1.91 -15.23
C GLY A 116 13.87 -3.24 -15.26
N GLY A 117 13.73 -4.02 -14.19
CA GLY A 117 14.39 -5.32 -14.05
C GLY A 117 13.78 -6.14 -12.92
N VAL A 118 14.54 -7.14 -12.46
CA VAL A 118 14.14 -8.02 -11.35
C VAL A 118 14.01 -7.22 -10.07
N ILE A 119 12.89 -7.43 -9.36
CA ILE A 119 12.65 -6.86 -8.04
C ILE A 119 13.03 -7.90 -6.98
N PRO A 120 13.93 -7.58 -6.05
CA PRO A 120 14.31 -8.51 -5.00
C PRO A 120 13.15 -8.73 -4.03
N PHE A 121 13.16 -9.90 -3.40
CA PHE A 121 12.36 -10.13 -2.20
C PHE A 121 12.85 -9.25 -1.05
N GLY A 122 11.96 -8.87 -0.15
CA GLY A 122 12.22 -7.83 0.85
C GLY A 122 11.94 -6.43 0.29
N ASN A 123 12.61 -5.41 0.85
CA ASN A 123 12.35 -4.01 0.54
C ASN A 123 13.07 -3.56 -0.73
N SER A 124 12.37 -2.80 -1.57
CA SER A 124 12.93 -2.09 -2.73
C SER A 124 12.29 -0.71 -2.87
N ASN A 125 13.09 0.30 -3.21
CA ASN A 125 12.62 1.68 -3.37
C ASN A 125 12.17 1.94 -4.81
N HIS A 126 11.05 2.64 -4.98
CA HIS A 126 10.47 2.99 -6.27
C HIS A 126 10.08 4.47 -6.29
N ASN A 127 10.23 5.09 -7.45
CA ASN A 127 9.87 6.50 -7.63
C ASN A 127 8.34 6.69 -7.56
N GLY A 128 7.53 5.71 -7.96
CA GLY A 128 6.10 5.93 -8.12
C GLY A 128 5.83 7.10 -9.09
N LEU A 129 4.84 7.94 -8.76
CA LEU A 129 4.37 9.07 -9.58
C LEU A 129 3.75 8.67 -10.93
N ALA A 130 3.60 7.37 -11.17
CA ALA A 130 3.02 6.76 -12.34
C ALA A 130 2.53 5.33 -11.98
N ASP A 131 1.97 4.64 -12.97
CA ASP A 131 1.62 3.22 -12.85
C ASP A 131 2.89 2.37 -13.02
N ASP A 132 3.29 1.70 -11.94
CA ASP A 132 4.39 0.75 -11.94
C ASP A 132 3.81 -0.67 -12.13
N VAL A 133 4.06 -1.27 -13.29
CA VAL A 133 3.53 -2.59 -13.67
C VAL A 133 4.55 -3.70 -13.40
N TYR A 134 4.13 -4.73 -12.66
CA TYR A 134 4.96 -5.86 -12.25
C TYR A 134 4.41 -7.19 -12.75
N SER A 135 5.29 -8.04 -13.27
CA SER A 135 4.98 -9.44 -13.60
C SER A 135 5.60 -10.38 -12.57
N VAL A 136 4.80 -11.24 -11.96
CA VAL A 136 5.23 -12.31 -11.05
C VAL A 136 5.21 -13.62 -11.82
N SER A 137 6.33 -14.33 -11.83
CA SER A 137 6.46 -15.66 -12.43
C SER A 137 6.82 -16.67 -11.34
N VAL A 138 6.07 -17.76 -11.24
CA VAL A 138 6.30 -18.86 -10.31
C VAL A 138 6.59 -20.11 -11.11
N THR A 139 7.70 -20.77 -10.80
CA THR A 139 8.14 -21.99 -11.47
C THR A 139 8.19 -23.15 -10.51
N ASN A 140 7.70 -24.32 -10.94
CA ASN A 140 7.87 -25.59 -10.23
C ASN A 140 8.38 -26.67 -11.18
N ALA A 141 9.08 -27.67 -10.64
CA ALA A 141 9.38 -28.89 -11.37
C ALA A 141 8.13 -29.80 -11.45
N ALA A 142 8.15 -30.76 -12.36
CA ALA A 142 7.13 -31.80 -12.41
C ALA A 142 7.09 -32.57 -11.09
N VAL A 143 5.89 -32.80 -10.54
CA VAL A 143 5.72 -33.60 -9.33
C VAL A 143 5.75 -35.10 -9.67
N SER A 144 6.31 -35.91 -8.78
CA SER A 144 6.37 -37.36 -8.97
C SER A 144 5.02 -38.03 -8.66
N ALA A 145 4.86 -39.28 -9.08
CA ALA A 145 3.66 -40.09 -8.75
C ALA A 145 3.52 -40.37 -7.24
N PHE A 146 4.59 -40.18 -6.45
CA PHE A 146 4.60 -40.37 -5.01
C PHE A 146 4.33 -39.07 -4.23
N GLN A 147 4.27 -37.92 -4.91
CA GLN A 147 3.85 -36.68 -4.27
C GLN A 147 2.44 -36.85 -3.73
N ARG A 148 2.25 -36.56 -2.44
CA ARG A 148 0.95 -36.71 -1.78
C ARG A 148 -0.12 -35.93 -2.54
N ALA A 149 -1.23 -36.60 -2.85
CA ALA A 149 -2.37 -35.96 -3.49
C ALA A 149 -3.05 -34.97 -2.53
N GLY A 150 -3.43 -33.81 -3.04
CA GLY A 150 -4.08 -32.75 -2.28
C GLY A 150 -3.73 -31.37 -2.82
N THR A 151 -4.24 -30.34 -2.15
CA THR A 151 -3.96 -28.95 -2.49
C THR A 151 -2.71 -28.46 -1.77
N TYR A 152 -1.90 -27.68 -2.48
CA TYR A 152 -0.71 -27.06 -1.94
C TYR A 152 -0.77 -25.55 -2.11
N ASN A 153 -0.49 -24.81 -1.03
CA ASN A 153 -0.62 -23.36 -1.03
C ASN A 153 0.64 -22.64 -0.57
N ASP A 154 0.82 -21.46 -1.15
CA ASP A 154 1.62 -20.34 -0.63
C ASP A 154 0.86 -19.05 -0.95
N THR A 155 1.24 -17.95 -0.31
CA THR A 155 0.66 -16.64 -0.59
C THR A 155 1.78 -15.66 -0.89
N TYR A 156 1.84 -15.16 -2.13
CA TYR A 156 2.66 -14.02 -2.50
C TYR A 156 2.03 -12.74 -1.92
N LYS A 157 2.79 -12.02 -1.10
CA LYS A 157 2.31 -10.82 -0.40
C LYS A 157 3.03 -9.59 -0.93
N ILE A 158 2.22 -8.60 -1.27
CA ILE A 158 2.64 -7.27 -1.73
C ILE A 158 2.33 -6.30 -0.61
N LYS A 159 3.33 -5.56 -0.12
CA LYS A 159 3.14 -4.47 0.83
C LYS A 159 3.81 -3.21 0.30
N VAL A 160 3.13 -2.08 0.43
CA VAL A 160 3.61 -0.77 -0.03
C VAL A 160 3.61 0.21 1.13
N TYR A 161 4.70 0.97 1.26
CA TYR A 161 4.94 1.95 2.35
C TYR A 161 5.47 3.27 1.80
N TYR A 162 5.38 4.37 2.56
CA TYR A 162 5.93 5.70 2.23
C TYR A 162 6.69 6.35 3.37
#